data_AF-A0A483M0Y9-F1
#
_entry.id   AF-A0A483M0Y9-F1
#
_cell.length_a   1.000
_cell.length_b   1.000
_cell.length_c   1.000
_cell.angle_alpha   90.00
_cell.angle_beta   90.00
_cell.angle_gamma   90.00
#
_symmetry.space_group_name_H-M   'P 1'
#
loop_
_entity.id
_entity.type
_entity.pdbx_description
1 polymer ?
#
loop_
_entity_poly.entity_id
_entity_poly.type
_entity_poly.pdbx_seq_one_letter_code
_entity_poly.pdbx_strand_id
1 'polypeptide(L)'
;MLECHFYALPAGQGDCLVIQFQGDDGGYHNILIDGGIRNQLEFNIQKRMLISIIDNGNKGIFDLVIVTHSDDDHISGILKIMGDSDLEPLVKELWFNSEKTINSFFNTKCKNTQKYNLEGKIIGSNKSSRAQDNNLYTLLDKGNKWN
;
A
#
# COMPACT_ATOMS: atom_id res chain seq x y z
N MET A 1 18.21 23.92 -6.13
CA MET A 1 18.57 22.52 -6.42
C MET A 1 17.33 21.71 -6.08
N LEU A 2 16.91 20.77 -6.91
CA LEU A 2 15.75 19.92 -6.58
C LEU A 2 16.10 19.02 -5.40
N GLU A 3 15.17 18.88 -4.47
CA GLU A 3 15.34 18.06 -3.27
C GLU A 3 14.72 16.67 -3.46
N CYS A 4 15.37 15.66 -2.86
CA CYS A 4 14.88 14.29 -2.81
C CYS A 4 15.21 13.69 -1.45
N HIS A 5 14.18 13.15 -0.80
CA HIS A 5 14.24 12.51 0.50
C HIS A 5 13.80 11.06 0.38
N PHE A 6 14.52 10.20 1.08
CA PHE A 6 14.21 8.78 1.21
C PHE A 6 14.00 8.46 2.69
N TYR A 7 12.83 7.90 3.00
CA TYR A 7 12.45 7.53 4.36
C TYR A 7 12.26 6.01 4.43
N ALA A 8 13.07 5.35 5.26
CA ALA A 8 12.81 3.98 5.68
C ALA A 8 12.02 4.01 6.99
N LEU A 9 10.71 3.82 6.90
CA LEU A 9 9.83 3.90 8.05
C LEU A 9 9.88 2.58 8.83
N PRO A 10 9.71 2.63 10.16
CA PRO A 10 9.52 1.42 10.94
C PRO A 10 8.36 0.58 10.35
N ALA A 11 8.64 -0.67 9.94
CA ALA A 11 7.68 -1.56 9.27
C ALA A 11 7.23 -2.75 10.12
N GLY A 12 7.91 -3.03 11.24
CA GLY A 12 7.67 -4.26 12.01
C GLY A 12 8.31 -5.46 11.31
N GLN A 13 7.59 -6.05 10.37
CA GLN A 13 8.11 -7.04 9.41
C GLN A 13 7.87 -6.51 7.99
N GLY A 14 8.72 -6.93 7.04
CA GLY A 14 8.74 -6.44 5.66
C GLY A 14 9.17 -4.97 5.58
N ASP A 15 8.72 -4.28 4.54
CA ASP A 15 9.18 -2.93 4.19
C ASP A 15 8.07 -1.86 4.28
N CYS A 16 8.49 -0.62 4.54
CA CYS A 16 7.66 0.57 4.42
C CYS A 16 8.56 1.77 4.09
N LEU A 17 8.57 2.17 2.82
CA LEU A 17 9.47 3.20 2.31
C LEU A 17 8.68 4.36 1.73
N VAL A 18 9.16 5.59 1.94
CA VAL A 18 8.61 6.77 1.26
C VAL A 18 9.71 7.48 0.49
N ILE A 19 9.44 7.79 -0.77
CA ILE A 19 10.26 8.66 -1.60
C ILE A 19 9.50 9.97 -1.78
N GLN A 20 10.10 11.08 -1.37
CA GLN A 20 9.57 12.41 -1.59
C GLN A 20 10.56 13.20 -2.41
N PHE A 21 10.13 13.78 -3.53
CA PHE A 21 11.03 14.54 -4.39
C PHE A 21 10.33 15.74 -5.04
N GLN A 22 11.09 16.77 -5.36
CA GLN A 22 10.62 17.89 -6.16
C GLN A 22 10.68 17.52 -7.65
N GLY A 23 9.55 17.66 -8.33
CA GLY A 23 9.47 17.47 -9.78
C GLY A 23 9.91 18.70 -10.56
N ASP A 24 9.97 18.56 -11.88
CA ASP A 24 10.25 19.68 -12.80
C ASP A 24 9.13 20.74 -12.78
N ASP A 25 7.95 20.38 -12.26
CA ASP A 25 6.83 21.30 -11.99
C ASP A 25 7.06 22.17 -10.74
N GLY A 26 8.17 21.96 -10.02
CA GLY A 26 8.51 22.65 -8.77
C GLY A 26 7.69 22.17 -7.57
N GLY A 27 6.78 21.21 -7.75
CA GLY A 27 5.95 20.64 -6.70
C GLY A 27 6.59 19.40 -6.08
N TYR A 28 6.19 19.08 -4.86
CA TYR A 28 6.56 17.80 -4.23
C TYR A 28 5.69 16.65 -4.74
N HIS A 29 6.31 15.49 -4.89
CA HIS A 29 5.68 14.23 -5.25
C HIS A 29 6.05 13.17 -4.22
N ASN A 30 5.08 12.33 -3.86
CA ASN A 30 5.24 11.33 -2.80
C ASN A 30 4.91 9.93 -3.31
N ILE A 31 5.85 9.00 -3.17
CA ILE A 31 5.68 7.59 -3.50
C ILE A 31 5.83 6.77 -2.22
N LEU A 32 4.81 5.97 -1.89
CA LEU A 32 4.86 4.97 -0.83
C LEU A 32 5.15 3.60 -1.44
N ILE A 33 6.05 2.83 -0.83
CA ILE A 33 6.37 1.46 -1.23
C ILE A 33 6.21 0.55 -0.01
N ASP A 34 5.25 -0.37 -0.12
CA ASP A 34 4.84 -1.31 0.93
C ASP A 34 4.41 -0.64 2.27
N GLY A 35 3.85 -1.44 3.17
CA GLY A 35 3.27 -0.94 4.42
C GLY A 35 3.74 -1.61 5.71
N GLY A 36 4.42 -2.75 5.62
CA GLY A 36 4.85 -3.52 6.79
C GLY A 36 3.71 -4.18 7.57
N ILE A 37 4.02 -5.15 8.44
CA ILE A 37 3.05 -5.66 9.45
C ILE A 37 3.10 -4.81 10.71
N ARG A 38 1.95 -4.20 11.04
CA ARG A 38 1.76 -3.44 12.28
C ARG A 38 0.59 -3.95 13.12
N ASN A 39 0.67 -3.80 14.44
CA ASN A 39 -0.54 -3.79 15.29
C ASN A 39 -1.25 -2.41 15.18
N GLN A 40 -2.38 -2.21 15.86
CA GLN A 40 -3.14 -0.95 15.73
C GLN A 40 -2.40 0.26 16.29
N LEU A 41 -1.68 0.10 17.41
CA LEU A 41 -0.94 1.19 18.04
C LEU A 41 0.21 1.65 17.13
N GLU A 42 0.97 0.69 16.61
CA GLU A 42 2.07 0.92 15.67
C GLU A 42 1.57 1.55 14.37
N PHE A 43 0.44 1.08 13.85
CA PHE A 43 -0.18 1.66 12.66
C PHE A 43 -0.57 3.12 12.87
N ASN A 44 -1.10 3.48 14.03
CA ASN A 44 -1.43 4.88 14.34
C ASN A 44 -0.19 5.78 14.37
N ILE A 45 0.97 5.26 14.79
CA ILE A 45 2.24 6.00 14.75
C ILE A 45 2.68 6.17 13.29
N GLN A 46 2.69 5.09 12.51
CA GLN A 46 3.02 5.11 11.09
C GLN A 46 2.13 6.08 10.30
N LYS A 47 0.81 6.05 10.54
CA LYS A 47 -0.17 6.99 9.97
C LYS A 47 0.23 8.46 10.19
N ARG A 48 0.61 8.84 11.41
CA ARG A 48 1.04 10.22 11.70
C ARG A 48 2.33 10.58 10.96
N MET A 49 3.27 9.64 10.85
CA MET A 49 4.52 9.86 10.09
C MET A 49 4.23 10.04 8.59
N LEU A 50 3.38 9.18 8.02
CA LEU A 50 2.96 9.25 6.62
C LEU A 50 2.31 10.59 6.30
N ILE A 51 1.34 11.04 7.12
CA ILE A 51 0.67 12.34 6.96
C ILE A 51 1.70 13.49 7.06
N SER A 52 2.56 13.45 8.08
CA SER A 52 3.58 14.48 8.24
C SER A 52 4.56 14.56 7.06
N ILE A 53 4.87 13.44 6.41
CA ILE A 53 5.76 13.42 5.26
C ILE A 53 5.05 14.00 4.04
N ILE A 54 3.85 13.55 3.70
CA ILE A 54 3.15 14.02 2.49
C ILE A 54 2.70 15.48 2.59
N ASP A 55 2.44 15.97 3.81
CA ASP A 55 2.14 17.38 4.07
C ASP A 55 3.40 18.27 3.97
N ASN A 56 4.60 17.70 4.12
CA ASN A 56 5.82 18.45 3.85
C ASN A 56 5.86 18.87 2.38
N GLY A 57 6.00 20.17 2.13
CA GLY A 57 5.90 20.73 0.78
C GLY A 57 4.48 20.95 0.26
N ASN A 58 3.45 20.85 1.12
CA ASN A 58 2.04 21.12 0.83
C ASN A 58 1.41 20.25 -0.27
N LYS A 59 1.92 19.03 -0.50
CA LYS A 59 1.33 18.09 -1.48
C LYS A 59 0.12 17.36 -0.91
N GLY A 60 0.23 16.88 0.34
CA GLY A 60 -0.86 16.29 1.12
C GLY A 60 -1.40 14.95 0.62
N ILE A 61 -0.81 14.36 -0.42
CA ILE A 61 -1.24 13.09 -1.02
C ILE A 61 -0.04 12.20 -1.37
N PHE A 62 -0.30 10.90 -1.49
CA PHE A 62 0.54 9.96 -2.21
C PHE A 62 0.15 9.98 -3.68
N ASP A 63 1.08 10.38 -4.54
CA ASP A 63 0.91 10.30 -5.99
C ASP A 63 0.82 8.85 -6.44
N LEU A 64 1.62 7.99 -5.82
CA LEU A 64 1.67 6.57 -6.12
C LEU A 64 1.93 5.74 -4.86
N VAL A 65 1.20 4.65 -4.72
CA VAL A 65 1.48 3.56 -3.76
C VAL A 65 1.88 2.32 -4.55
N ILE A 66 3.01 1.72 -4.21
CA ILE A 66 3.53 0.51 -4.83
C ILE A 66 3.47 -0.63 -3.82
N VAL A 67 2.86 -1.73 -4.22
CA VAL A 67 2.92 -3.01 -3.50
C VAL A 67 3.84 -3.93 -4.27
N THR A 68 5.00 -4.24 -3.68
CA THR A 68 6.09 -4.97 -4.36
C THR A 68 5.73 -6.42 -4.61
N HIS A 69 4.98 -7.04 -3.70
CA HIS A 69 4.45 -8.40 -3.80
C HIS A 69 3.37 -8.64 -2.73
N SER A 70 2.72 -9.80 -2.80
CA SER A 70 1.57 -10.17 -1.97
C SER A 70 1.91 -10.77 -0.60
N ASP A 71 3.18 -10.88 -0.24
CA ASP A 71 3.55 -11.44 1.06
C ASP A 71 3.04 -10.52 2.19
N ASP A 72 2.57 -11.15 3.26
CA ASP A 72 1.83 -10.51 4.34
C ASP A 72 2.61 -9.37 5.00
N ASP A 73 3.92 -9.53 5.11
CA ASP A 73 4.84 -8.58 5.68
C ASP A 73 5.00 -7.31 4.85
N HIS A 74 4.53 -7.30 3.60
CA HIS A 74 4.54 -6.12 2.74
C HIS A 74 3.14 -5.52 2.55
N ILE A 75 2.16 -6.34 2.13
CA ILE A 75 0.82 -5.87 1.72
C ILE A 75 -0.11 -5.50 2.90
N SER A 76 0.12 -6.05 4.09
CA SER A 76 -0.83 -5.90 5.20
C SER A 76 -0.96 -4.47 5.71
N GLY A 77 0.13 -3.70 5.73
CA GLY A 77 0.09 -2.28 6.05
C GLY A 77 -0.65 -1.46 5.00
N ILE A 78 -0.50 -1.81 3.72
CA ILE A 78 -1.24 -1.18 2.62
C ILE A 78 -2.75 -1.46 2.73
N LEU A 79 -3.14 -2.68 3.09
CA LEU A 79 -4.55 -2.98 3.38
C LEU A 79 -5.12 -2.13 4.51
N LYS A 80 -4.32 -1.82 5.54
CA LYS A 80 -4.76 -0.94 6.62
C LYS A 80 -4.89 0.51 6.15
N ILE A 81 -3.97 0.99 5.33
CA ILE A 81 -4.02 2.33 4.70
C ILE A 81 -5.30 2.47 3.87
N MET A 82 -5.59 1.50 3.01
CA MET A 82 -6.79 1.50 2.17
C MET A 82 -8.09 1.27 2.95
N GLY A 83 -8.01 0.77 4.19
CA GLY A 83 -9.15 0.61 5.10
C GLY A 83 -9.35 1.75 6.09
N ASP A 84 -8.41 2.72 6.14
CA ASP A 84 -8.44 3.85 7.07
C ASP A 84 -9.05 5.07 6.38
N SER A 85 -10.07 5.67 7.01
CA SER A 85 -10.86 6.78 6.42
C SER A 85 -10.07 8.05 6.16
N ASP A 86 -8.94 8.24 6.86
CA ASP A 86 -8.15 9.46 6.74
C ASP A 86 -7.00 9.29 5.74
N LEU A 87 -6.56 8.05 5.49
CA LEU A 87 -5.45 7.76 4.57
C LEU A 87 -5.92 7.32 3.18
N GLU A 88 -6.99 6.55 3.07
CA GLU A 88 -7.52 6.08 1.79
C GLU A 88 -7.76 7.23 0.80
N PRO A 89 -8.36 8.38 1.21
CA PRO A 89 -8.57 9.50 0.30
C PRO A 89 -7.28 10.16 -0.20
N LEU A 90 -6.16 9.95 0.49
CA LEU A 90 -4.85 10.55 0.17
C LEU A 90 -4.06 9.73 -0.85
N VAL A 91 -4.53 8.53 -1.20
CA VAL A 91 -3.91 7.67 -2.22
C VAL A 91 -4.54 7.97 -3.58
N LYS A 92 -3.74 8.53 -4.49
CA LYS A 92 -4.16 8.85 -5.86
C LYS A 92 -4.15 7.62 -6.78
N GLU A 93 -3.04 6.89 -6.80
CA GLU A 93 -2.83 5.74 -7.67
C GLU A 93 -2.15 4.61 -6.90
N LEU A 94 -2.48 3.36 -7.23
CA LEU A 94 -1.86 2.18 -6.62
C LEU A 94 -1.42 1.17 -7.70
N TRP A 95 -0.16 0.79 -7.66
CA TRP A 95 0.40 -0.31 -8.46
C TRP A 95 0.61 -1.53 -7.59
N PHE A 96 0.13 -2.68 -8.08
CA PHE A 96 0.26 -3.94 -7.37
C PHE A 96 0.83 -5.04 -8.27
N ASN A 97 2.05 -5.45 -7.93
CA ASN A 97 2.73 -6.56 -8.55
C ASN A 97 2.22 -7.90 -7.98
N SER A 98 1.18 -8.44 -8.61
CA SER A 98 0.51 -9.68 -8.16
C SER A 98 0.62 -10.80 -9.19
N GLU A 99 0.38 -12.05 -8.75
CA GLU A 99 0.25 -13.20 -9.66
C GLU A 99 -0.79 -12.92 -10.77
N LYS A 100 -1.89 -12.25 -10.43
CA LYS A 100 -2.97 -11.94 -11.38
C LYS A 100 -2.50 -10.94 -12.45
N THR A 101 -1.87 -9.84 -12.04
CA THR A 101 -1.37 -8.80 -12.95
C THR A 101 -0.28 -9.37 -13.87
N ILE A 102 0.66 -10.14 -13.31
CA ILE A 102 1.74 -10.79 -14.06
C ILE A 102 1.19 -11.78 -15.09
N ASN A 103 0.27 -12.66 -14.69
CA ASN A 103 -0.31 -13.62 -15.64
C ASN A 103 -1.11 -12.95 -16.75
N SER A 104 -1.83 -11.87 -16.42
CA SER A 104 -2.53 -11.05 -17.42
C SER A 104 -1.55 -10.46 -18.43
N PHE A 105 -0.41 -9.92 -17.97
CA PHE A 105 0.62 -9.35 -18.84
C PHE A 105 1.23 -10.38 -19.80
N PHE A 106 1.53 -11.58 -19.31
CA PHE A 106 2.13 -12.64 -20.14
C PHE A 106 1.10 -13.49 -20.93
N ASN A 107 -0.19 -13.18 -20.87
CA ASN A 107 -1.27 -14.00 -21.42
C ASN A 107 -1.20 -15.47 -20.96
N THR A 108 -0.79 -15.70 -19.72
CA THR A 108 -0.67 -17.03 -19.11
C THR A 108 -1.88 -17.34 -18.22
N LYS A 109 -2.20 -18.62 -18.06
CA LYS A 109 -3.24 -19.03 -17.10
C LYS A 109 -2.75 -18.80 -15.69
N CYS A 110 -3.51 -18.02 -14.92
CA CYS A 110 -3.36 -17.95 -13.48
C CYS A 110 -3.47 -19.35 -12.90
N LYS A 111 -2.41 -19.81 -12.22
CA LYS A 111 -2.41 -21.14 -11.59
C LYS A 111 -3.19 -21.12 -10.28
N ASN A 112 -3.60 -19.92 -9.83
CA ASN A 112 -4.21 -19.70 -8.52
C ASN A 112 -3.35 -20.38 -7.46
N THR A 113 -2.02 -20.29 -7.59
CA THR A 113 -1.12 -20.87 -6.59
C THR A 113 -1.34 -20.22 -5.22
N GLN A 114 -1.84 -18.98 -5.24
CA GLN A 114 -2.40 -18.30 -4.09
C GLN A 114 -3.92 -18.57 -4.02
N LYS A 115 -4.34 -19.67 -3.37
CA LYS A 115 -5.76 -19.93 -3.07
C LYS A 115 -6.16 -19.19 -1.79
N TYR A 116 -7.03 -18.21 -1.95
CA TYR A 116 -7.60 -17.40 -0.86
C TYR A 116 -8.92 -18.02 -0.38
N ASN A 117 -8.98 -18.50 0.85
CA ASN A 117 -10.26 -18.88 1.47
C ASN A 117 -10.94 -17.62 2.00
N LEU A 118 -12.13 -17.30 1.46
CA LEU A 118 -12.99 -16.25 1.98
C LEU A 118 -13.81 -16.82 3.14
N GLU A 119 -13.40 -16.58 4.38
CA GLU A 119 -14.30 -16.76 5.53
C GLU A 119 -14.97 -15.42 5.86
N GLY A 120 -16.28 -15.36 5.59
CA GLY A 120 -17.12 -14.27 6.04
C GLY A 120 -17.20 -14.25 7.56
N LYS A 121 -17.04 -13.03 8.12
CA LYS A 121 -17.36 -12.60 9.51
C LYS A 121 -17.00 -13.59 10.62
N ILE A 122 -16.02 -13.25 11.46
CA ILE A 122 -16.12 -13.28 12.93
C ILE A 122 -14.97 -12.48 13.56
N ILE A 123 -15.33 -11.86 14.67
CA ILE A 123 -14.53 -11.14 15.66
C ILE A 123 -13.25 -11.90 16.00
N GLY A 124 -12.10 -11.24 15.86
CA GLY A 124 -10.83 -11.57 16.51
C GLY A 124 -10.24 -12.96 16.25
N SER A 125 -9.26 -13.08 15.36
CA SER A 125 -8.03 -13.87 15.55
C SER A 125 -7.20 -13.96 14.27
N ASN A 126 -5.88 -13.92 14.44
CA ASN A 126 -4.80 -14.44 13.58
C ASN A 126 -5.03 -14.41 12.06
N LYS A 127 -4.54 -13.34 11.42
CA LYS A 127 -4.43 -13.28 9.95
C LYS A 127 -3.21 -14.11 9.51
N SER A 128 -3.45 -15.05 8.60
CA SER A 128 -2.40 -15.77 7.87
C SER A 128 -2.25 -15.21 6.45
N SER A 129 -1.09 -15.49 5.85
CA SER A 129 -0.53 -14.85 4.65
C SER A 129 -1.20 -15.01 3.31
N ARG A 130 -2.46 -15.43 3.34
CA ARG A 130 -3.10 -16.08 2.19
C ARG A 130 -4.52 -15.59 1.96
N ALA A 131 -4.85 -14.35 2.35
CA ALA A 131 -6.20 -13.76 2.19
C ALA A 131 -6.21 -12.31 1.65
N GLN A 132 -5.05 -11.71 1.35
CA GLN A 132 -4.92 -10.25 1.29
C GLN A 132 -5.08 -9.65 -0.11
N ASP A 133 -4.62 -10.31 -1.18
CA ASP A 133 -4.73 -9.81 -2.57
C ASP A 133 -6.18 -9.56 -2.99
N ASN A 134 -7.06 -10.52 -2.72
CA ASN A 134 -8.47 -10.38 -3.07
C ASN A 134 -9.13 -9.21 -2.34
N ASN A 135 -8.70 -8.91 -1.10
CA ASN A 135 -9.19 -7.75 -0.38
C ASN A 135 -8.72 -6.45 -1.03
N LEU A 136 -7.46 -6.38 -1.46
CA LEU A 136 -6.93 -5.20 -2.13
C LEU A 136 -7.63 -4.97 -3.48
N TYR A 137 -7.79 -6.00 -4.31
CA TYR A 137 -8.58 -5.90 -5.55
C TYR A 137 -10.01 -5.42 -5.30
N THR A 138 -10.68 -5.99 -4.28
CA THR A 138 -12.05 -5.60 -3.93
C THR A 138 -12.16 -4.14 -3.49
N LEU A 139 -11.11 -3.60 -2.84
CA LEU A 139 -11.06 -2.19 -2.45
C LEU A 139 -10.81 -1.29 -3.66
N LEU A 140 -9.91 -1.69 -4.56
CA LEU A 140 -9.52 -0.90 -5.74
C LEU A 140 -10.63 -0.84 -6.79
N ASP A 141 -11.34 -1.95 -7.03
CA ASP A 141 -12.48 -2.01 -7.94
C ASP A 141 -13.64 -1.09 -7.50
N LYS A 142 -13.75 -0.80 -6.19
CA LYS A 142 -14.75 0.14 -5.66
C LYS A 142 -14.35 1.60 -5.82
N GLY A 143 -13.05 1.89 -5.94
CA GLY A 143 -12.50 3.26 -5.93
C GLY A 143 -12.04 3.81 -7.27
N ASN A 144 -11.99 3.00 -8.35
CA ASN A 144 -11.38 3.36 -9.64
C ASN A 144 -9.93 3.89 -9.51
N LYS A 145 -9.15 3.32 -8.59
CA LYS A 145 -7.75 3.74 -8.31
C LYS A 145 -6.69 2.81 -8.93
N TRP A 146 -7.08 1.98 -9.88
CA TRP A 146 -6.22 0.99 -10.54
C TRP A 146 -5.76 1.49 -11.92
N ASN A 147 -4.47 1.34 -12.22
CA ASN A 147 -3.90 1.35 -13.58
C ASN A 147 -3.09 0.07 -13.80
#